data_AF-A0AB35Y2I2-F1
#
_entry.id   AF-A0AB35Y2I2-F1
#
_cell.length_a   1.000
_cell.length_b   1.000
_cell.length_c   1.000
_cell.angle_alpha   90.00
_cell.angle_beta   90.00
_cell.angle_gamma   90.00
#
_symmetry.space_group_name_H-M   'P 1'
#
loop_
_entity.id
_entity.type
_entity.pdbx_description
1 polymer ?
#
loop_
_entity_poly.entity_id
_entity_poly.type
_entity_poly.pdbx_seq_one_letter_code
_entity_poly.pdbx_strand_id
1 'polypeptide(L)'
;YAYGYPSQINGADARYRMCKSSGYIRSQTSKYLKGDWDLTGGFSGGPLVEYISGAGYVAIGIHKDGSTIDGSSYPTSYTGALRITQSLYTLFLSYRG
;
A
#
# COMPACT_ATOMS: atom_id res chain seq x y z
N TYR A 1 1.13 -12.41 -9.39
CA TYR A 1 0.99 -11.27 -10.32
C TYR A 1 -0.39 -10.65 -10.22
N ALA A 2 -0.58 -9.79 -9.23
CA ALA A 2 -1.71 -8.88 -9.19
C ALA A 2 -1.40 -7.66 -10.07
N TYR A 3 -2.25 -7.36 -11.06
CA TYR A 3 -2.15 -6.16 -11.90
C TYR A 3 -2.58 -4.94 -11.09
N GLY A 4 -1.73 -3.92 -10.95
CA GLY A 4 -2.06 -2.63 -10.34
C GLY A 4 -3.15 -1.88 -11.11
N TYR A 5 -3.64 -0.77 -10.53
CA TYR A 5 -4.81 0.00 -11.03
C TYR A 5 -4.84 0.09 -12.56
N PRO A 6 -6.02 -0.09 -13.20
CA PRO A 6 -6.14 0.05 -14.65
C PRO A 6 -5.56 1.41 -15.04
N SER A 7 -4.63 1.40 -15.99
CA SER A 7 -4.16 2.61 -16.63
C SER A 7 -5.39 3.45 -17.01
N GLN A 8 -5.33 4.77 -16.83
CA GLN A 8 -6.31 5.65 -17.45
C GLN A 8 -6.20 5.46 -18.97
N ILE A 9 -6.95 4.51 -19.52
CA ILE A 9 -7.05 4.28 -20.96
C ILE A 9 -8.11 5.26 -21.44
N ASN A 10 -7.66 6.46 -21.79
CA ASN A 10 -8.17 7.26 -22.91
C ASN A 10 -9.66 7.07 -23.28
N GLY A 11 -10.58 7.26 -22.32
CA GLY A 11 -12.02 7.19 -22.55
C GLY A 11 -12.58 5.81 -22.93
N ALA A 12 -11.82 4.71 -22.80
CA ALA A 12 -12.30 3.36 -23.04
C ALA A 12 -12.47 2.61 -21.72
N ASP A 13 -13.65 2.01 -21.54
CA ASP A 13 -14.13 1.28 -20.37
C ASP A 13 -13.20 0.09 -20.01
N ALA A 14 -12.06 0.39 -19.39
CA ALA A 14 -11.16 -0.59 -18.84
C ALA A 14 -11.84 -1.19 -17.62
N ARG A 15 -12.66 -2.23 -17.81
CA ARG A 15 -13.38 -3.00 -16.78
C ARG A 15 -12.62 -2.96 -15.45
N TYR A 16 -12.95 -2.00 -14.59
CA TYR A 16 -12.13 -1.52 -13.48
C TYR A 16 -12.11 -2.55 -12.35
N ARG A 17 -11.37 -3.65 -12.52
CA ARG A 17 -11.23 -4.65 -11.46
C ARG A 17 -10.20 -4.15 -10.46
N MET A 18 -10.70 -3.60 -9.35
CA MET A 18 -9.89 -3.40 -8.16
C MET A 18 -9.26 -4.75 -7.76
N CYS A 19 -7.94 -4.75 -7.58
CA CYS A 19 -7.16 -5.92 -7.22
C CYS A 19 -6.80 -5.88 -5.73
N LYS A 20 -6.65 -7.05 -5.14
CA LYS A 20 -6.22 -7.21 -3.74
C LYS A 20 -4.98 -8.08 -3.71
N SER A 21 -4.02 -7.68 -2.87
CA SER A 21 -2.84 -8.47 -2.54
C SER A 21 -2.72 -8.60 -1.02
N SER A 22 -2.10 -9.66 -0.56
CA SER A 22 -1.92 -9.98 0.86
C SER A 22 -0.47 -10.33 1.15
N GLY A 23 -0.03 -10.08 2.37
CA GLY A 23 1.34 -10.27 2.82
C GLY A 23 1.51 -9.82 4.26
N TYR A 24 2.73 -9.90 4.76
CA TYR A 24 3.10 -9.59 6.13
C TYR A 24 3.96 -8.33 6.20
N ILE A 25 3.78 -7.57 7.28
CA ILE A 25 4.73 -6.51 7.64
C ILE A 25 6.01 -7.20 8.13
N ARG A 26 7.12 -6.92 7.49
CA ARG A 26 8.46 -7.48 7.80
C ARG A 26 9.30 -6.53 8.65
N SER A 27 9.07 -5.22 8.53
CA SER A 27 9.67 -4.22 9.42
C SER A 27 8.84 -2.94 9.45
N GLN A 28 8.99 -2.17 10.54
CA GLN A 28 8.31 -0.90 10.72
C GLN A 28 9.23 0.15 11.36
N THR A 29 9.00 1.41 11.02
CA THR A 29 9.49 2.57 11.74
C THR A 29 8.30 3.45 12.16
N SER A 30 8.57 4.61 12.75
CA SER A 30 7.53 5.60 13.05
C SER A 30 6.80 6.09 11.80
N LYS A 31 7.49 6.16 10.66
CA LYS A 31 6.97 6.74 9.41
C LYS A 31 6.69 5.73 8.29
N TYR A 32 7.35 4.57 8.31
CA TYR A 32 7.31 3.63 7.19
C TYR A 32 6.98 2.20 7.64
N LEU A 33 6.28 1.48 6.78
CA LEU A 33 6.07 0.03 6.85
C LEU A 33 6.76 -0.61 5.65
N LYS A 34 7.41 -1.76 5.86
CA LYS A 34 7.93 -2.60 4.78
C LYS A 34 7.35 -3.99 4.92
N GLY A 35 6.86 -4.55 3.83
CA GLY A 35 6.28 -5.88 3.78
C GLY A 35 6.63 -6.61 2.50
N ASP A 36 6.14 -7.84 2.38
CA ASP A 36 6.34 -8.74 1.25
C ASP A 36 5.08 -8.89 0.38
N TRP A 37 4.25 -7.84 0.33
CA TRP A 37 3.04 -7.80 -0.50
C TRP A 37 3.41 -7.94 -2.00
N ASP A 38 2.81 -8.91 -2.70
CA ASP A 38 2.94 -9.12 -4.16
C ASP A 38 2.21 -8.00 -4.92
N LEU A 39 2.91 -6.88 -5.13
CA LEU A 39 2.41 -5.70 -5.84
C LEU A 39 3.22 -5.48 -7.13
N THR A 40 2.54 -4.97 -8.16
CA THR A 40 3.17 -4.56 -9.43
C THR A 40 3.09 -3.05 -9.63
N GLY A 41 3.53 -2.53 -10.78
CA GLY A 41 3.32 -1.13 -11.14
C GLY A 41 1.83 -0.75 -11.10
N GLY A 42 1.50 0.41 -10.53
CA GLY A 42 0.12 0.89 -10.39
C GLY A 42 -0.54 0.67 -9.02
N PHE A 43 0.20 0.13 -8.03
CA PHE A 43 -0.30 0.05 -6.64
C PHE A 43 0.10 1.23 -5.75
N SER A 44 1.07 2.05 -6.16
CA SER A 44 1.43 3.27 -5.43
C SER A 44 0.22 4.20 -5.29
N GLY A 45 0.02 4.74 -4.09
CA GLY A 45 -1.18 5.49 -3.71
C GLY A 45 -2.34 4.61 -3.19
N GLY A 46 -2.28 3.29 -3.41
CA GLY A 46 -3.28 2.35 -2.90
C GLY A 46 -3.21 2.15 -1.39
N PRO A 47 -4.35 1.86 -0.72
CA PRO A 47 -4.38 1.68 0.72
C PRO A 47 -3.79 0.32 1.13
N LEU A 48 -2.92 0.34 2.14
CA LEU A 48 -2.53 -0.84 2.90
C LEU A 48 -3.50 -0.99 4.07
N VAL A 49 -4.19 -2.13 4.16
CA VAL A 49 -5.21 -2.39 5.18
C VAL A 49 -4.85 -3.58 6.06
N GLU A 50 -5.22 -3.50 7.33
CA GLU A 50 -5.18 -4.60 8.29
C GLU A 50 -6.61 -4.98 8.69
N TYR A 51 -6.88 -6.28 8.80
CA TYR A 51 -8.16 -6.74 9.32
C TYR A 51 -8.12 -6.83 10.84
N ILE A 52 -8.96 -6.05 11.50
CA ILE A 52 -9.09 -6.03 12.96
C ILE A 52 -10.47 -6.59 13.30
N SER A 53 -10.52 -7.64 14.12
CA SER A 53 -11.78 -8.22 14.59
C SER A 53 -12.62 -7.14 15.29
N GLY A 54 -13.88 -6.97 14.86
CA GLY A 54 -14.80 -5.95 15.36
C GLY A 54 -14.75 -4.60 14.65
N ALA A 55 -13.68 -4.27 13.92
CA ALA A 55 -13.57 -3.01 13.17
C ALA A 55 -13.50 -3.19 11.64
N GLY A 56 -13.25 -4.42 11.16
CA GLY A 56 -13.11 -4.72 9.74
C GLY A 56 -11.75 -4.31 9.19
N TYR A 57 -11.68 -3.95 7.91
CA TYR A 57 -10.45 -3.50 7.27
C TYR A 57 -10.15 -2.04 7.61
N VAL A 58 -9.06 -1.83 8.33
CA VAL A 58 -8.58 -0.51 8.75
C VAL A 58 -7.36 -0.14 7.91
N ALA A 59 -7.35 1.07 7.35
CA ALA A 59 -6.19 1.57 6.62
C ALA A 59 -5.05 1.91 7.59
N ILE A 60 -3.90 1.26 7.41
CA ILE A 60 -2.71 1.42 8.24
C ILE A 60 -1.55 2.07 7.48
N GLY A 61 -1.67 2.20 6.16
CA GLY A 61 -0.68 2.87 5.34
C GLY A 61 -1.12 3.13 3.91
N ILE A 62 -0.26 3.81 3.16
CA ILE A 62 -0.42 4.09 1.73
C ILE A 62 0.82 3.57 1.01
N HIS A 63 0.65 2.69 0.03
CA HIS A 63 1.76 2.16 -0.76
C HIS A 63 2.49 3.28 -1.48
N LYS A 64 3.82 3.28 -1.44
CA LYS A 64 4.64 4.34 -2.01
C LYS A 64 5.59 3.78 -3.06
N ASP A 65 6.42 2.83 -2.64
CA ASP A 65 7.55 2.31 -3.37
C ASP A 65 7.67 0.79 -3.23
N GLY A 66 8.45 0.17 -4.10
CA GLY A 66 8.79 -1.23 -4.03
C GLY A 66 10.15 -1.46 -4.65
N SER A 67 10.87 -2.47 -4.18
CA SER A 67 12.15 -2.89 -4.73
C SER A 67 12.03 -4.33 -5.22
N THR A 68 12.22 -4.51 -6.52
CA THR A 68 12.59 -5.81 -7.10
C THR A 68 14.10 -5.89 -7.03
N ILE A 69 14.64 -6.97 -6.46
CA ILE A 69 16.08 -7.25 -6.33
C ILE A 69 16.85 -6.76 -7.56
N ASP A 70 17.59 -5.65 -7.43
CA ASP A 70 18.59 -5.22 -8.40
C ASP A 70 19.97 -5.39 -7.75
N GLY A 71 20.69 -6.43 -8.19
CA GLY A 71 22.15 -6.62 -8.13
C GLY A 71 22.93 -6.45 -6.83
N SER A 72 22.33 -6.01 -5.72
CA SER A 72 23.04 -5.66 -4.48
C SER A 72 23.10 -6.82 -3.48
N SER A 73 24.18 -6.85 -2.70
CA SER A 73 24.55 -7.94 -1.78
C SER A 73 23.57 -8.21 -0.60
N TYR A 74 22.40 -7.54 -0.55
CA TYR A 74 21.36 -7.73 0.47
C TYR A 74 19.97 -7.85 -0.19
N PRO A 75 19.62 -9.04 -0.70
CA PRO A 75 18.46 -9.23 -1.56
C PRO A 75 17.22 -9.49 -0.73
N THR A 76 16.51 -8.44 -0.31
CA THR A 76 15.11 -8.63 0.11
C THR A 76 14.25 -7.70 -0.73
N SER A 77 13.48 -8.29 -1.66
CA SER A 77 12.38 -7.57 -2.29
C SER A 77 11.48 -7.05 -1.19
N TYR A 78 11.14 -5.77 -1.24
CA TYR A 78 10.22 -5.18 -0.28
C TYR A 78 9.25 -4.27 -0.98
N THR A 79 8.06 -4.20 -0.42
CA THR A 79 7.05 -3.20 -0.75
C THR A 79 6.95 -2.23 0.42
N GLY A 80 7.11 -0.94 0.13
CA GLY A 80 7.08 0.16 1.09
C GLY A 80 5.71 0.83 1.16
N ALA A 81 5.31 1.21 2.37
CA ALA A 81 4.15 2.04 2.62
C ALA A 81 4.48 3.17 3.61
N LEU A 82 3.88 4.34 3.39
CA LEU A 82 3.79 5.40 4.38
C LEU A 82 2.81 4.97 5.46
N ARG A 83 3.25 4.97 6.71
CA ARG A 83 2.40 4.57 7.84
C ARG A 83 1.38 5.66 8.14
N ILE A 84 0.11 5.28 8.28
CA ILE A 84 -0.90 6.15 8.86
C ILE A 84 -0.78 6.02 10.38
N THR A 85 -0.31 7.09 11.02
CA THR A 85 -0.19 7.19 12.47
C THR A 85 -1.44 7.84 13.07
N GLN A 86 -1.63 7.67 14.38
CA GLN A 86 -2.69 8.38 15.10
C GLN A 86 -2.60 9.91 14.92
N SER A 87 -1.39 10.47 14.87
CA SER A 87 -1.18 11.90 14.64
C SER A 87 -1.65 12.36 13.25
N LEU A 88 -1.39 11.57 12.20
CA LEU A 88 -1.90 11.84 10.85
C LEU A 88 -3.44 11.73 10.81
N TYR A 89 -4.00 10.73 11.47
CA TYR A 89 -5.46 10.60 11.59
C TYR A 89 -6.10 11.81 12.28
N THR A 90 -5.56 12.23 13.43
CA THR A 90 -6.03 13.42 14.15
C THR A 90 -5.89 14.69 13.28
N LEU A 91 -4.80 14.82 12.53
CA LEU A 91 -4.62 15.93 11.60
C LEU A 91 -5.74 15.94 10.54
N PHE A 92 -6.06 14.81 9.91
CA PHE A 92 -7.16 14.76 8.94
C PHE A 92 -8.52 15.09 9.55
N LEU A 93 -8.78 14.69 10.80
CA LEU A 93 -10.01 15.08 11.49
C LEU A 93 -10.09 16.59 11.75
N SER A 94 -8.96 17.26 12.01
CA SER A 94 -8.93 18.71 12.22
C SER A 94 -9.36 19.51 10.98
N TYR A 95 -9.23 18.96 9.78
CA TYR A 95 -9.65 19.59 8.53
C TYR A 95 -11.14 19.38 8.18
N ARG A 96 -11.91 18.67 9.01
CA ARG A 96 -13.36 18.48 8.79
C ARG A 96 -14.22 19.63 9.34
N GLY A 97 -13.59 20.70 9.83
CA GLY A 97 -14.25 21.91 10.35
C GLY A 97 -14.94 22.73 9.27
#